data_AF-A0A815WKK1-F1
#
_entry.id   AF-A0A815WKK1-F1
#
_cell.length_a   1.000
_cell.length_b   1.000
_cell.length_c   1.000
_cell.angle_alpha   90.00
_cell.angle_beta   90.00
_cell.angle_gamma   90.00
#
_symmetry.space_group_name_H-M   'P 1'
#
loop_
_entity.id
_entity.type
_entity.pdbx_description
1 polymer ?
#
loop_
_entity_poly.entity_id
_entity_poly.type
_entity_poly.pdbx_seq_one_letter_code
_entity_poly.pdbx_strand_id
1 'polypeptide(L)'
;MLLLFITEHKIQLSIDLIFELLSKNLKIKSVDRIIHLIIHHTELLLLIQIFESAIEVVDEQTLRQVCITPFGIYDNNIHSSDQFYTLLLKENFFYQLPSGETEIKDDFKLTCSDDPFLENCLMNLIEMIVNSKIMNSCTNINHLLFICSRICQNILNLLQYGVNNLEKLRSFCSLIRCISSSVIDNDNALSVLQQTFNYDFECIF
;
A
#
# COMPACT_ATOMS: atom_id res chain seq x y z
N MET A 1 1.41 25.76 -4.54
CA MET A 1 2.59 24.91 -4.80
C MET A 1 2.17 23.47 -5.05
N LEU A 2 1.58 22.75 -4.08
CA LEU A 2 1.08 21.38 -4.29
C LEU A 2 0.11 21.24 -5.47
N LEU A 3 -0.84 22.17 -5.63
CA LEU A 3 -1.79 22.16 -6.75
C LEU A 3 -1.11 22.37 -8.12
N LEU A 4 -0.06 23.20 -8.16
CA LEU A 4 0.77 23.39 -9.37
C LEU A 4 1.52 22.09 -9.70
N PHE A 5 2.15 21.47 -8.69
CA PHE A 5 2.85 20.20 -8.83
C PHE A 5 1.93 19.08 -9.34
N ILE A 6 0.72 18.95 -8.76
CA ILE A 6 -0.31 17.98 -9.21
C ILE A 6 -0.69 18.22 -10.67
N THR A 7 -0.89 19.49 -11.05
CA THR A 7 -1.29 19.87 -12.41
C THR A 7 -0.17 19.61 -13.42
N GLU A 8 1.07 19.96 -13.09
CA GLU A 8 2.25 19.73 -13.95
C GLU A 8 2.48 18.24 -14.21
N HIS A 9 2.29 17.40 -13.20
CA HIS A 9 2.47 15.95 -13.29
C HIS A 9 1.22 15.19 -13.74
N LYS A 10 0.09 15.88 -13.98
CA LYS A 10 -1.19 15.29 -14.40
C LYS A 10 -1.68 14.15 -13.48
N ILE A 11 -1.49 14.33 -12.17
CA ILE A 11 -1.92 13.39 -11.14
C ILE A 11 -3.47 13.38 -11.09
N GLN A 12 -4.09 12.19 -11.10
CA GLN A 12 -5.54 11.99 -11.06
C GLN A 12 -6.08 11.75 -9.65
N LEU A 13 -5.24 11.30 -8.71
CA LEU A 13 -5.57 11.23 -7.28
C LEU A 13 -6.20 12.53 -6.79
N SER A 14 -7.26 12.43 -5.97
CA SER A 14 -7.85 13.62 -5.38
C SER A 14 -6.86 14.36 -4.50
N ILE A 15 -6.94 15.68 -4.53
CA ILE A 15 -6.13 16.56 -3.69
C ILE A 15 -6.35 16.24 -2.20
N ASP A 16 -7.58 15.86 -1.83
CA ASP A 16 -7.92 15.51 -0.45
C ASP A 16 -7.18 14.25 0.01
N LEU A 17 -7.13 13.21 -0.83
CA LEU A 17 -6.40 11.98 -0.47
C LEU A 17 -4.90 12.24 -0.41
N ILE A 18 -4.35 12.99 -1.37
CA ILE A 18 -2.95 13.41 -1.31
C ILE A 18 -2.68 14.16 -0.01
N PHE A 19 -3.52 15.13 0.35
CA PHE A 19 -3.34 15.87 1.59
C PHE A 19 -3.42 14.96 2.82
N GLU A 20 -4.36 14.03 2.89
CA GLU A 20 -4.45 13.06 3.98
C GLU A 20 -3.19 12.19 4.11
N LEU A 21 -2.69 11.67 2.98
CA LEU A 21 -1.46 10.85 2.93
C LEU A 21 -0.26 11.64 3.46
N LEU A 22 -0.13 12.92 3.07
CA LEU A 22 1.03 13.76 3.39
C LEU A 22 0.92 14.50 4.74
N SER A 23 -0.28 14.60 5.33
CA SER A 23 -0.51 15.41 6.54
C SER A 23 -0.76 14.60 7.81
N LYS A 24 -1.24 13.34 7.72
CA LYS A 24 -1.49 12.47 8.87
C LYS A 24 -0.20 11.86 9.45
N ASN A 25 0.38 12.50 10.45
CA ASN A 25 1.47 11.93 11.26
C ASN A 25 1.25 12.36 12.72
N LEU A 26 1.38 11.43 13.68
CA LEU A 26 1.07 11.69 15.09
C LEU A 26 2.18 12.43 15.85
N LYS A 27 3.42 12.45 15.33
CA LYS A 27 4.57 13.07 15.99
C LYS A 27 5.02 14.36 15.33
N ILE A 28 4.90 14.45 14.01
CA ILE A 28 5.35 15.59 13.22
C ILE A 28 4.14 16.45 12.87
N LYS A 29 4.23 17.76 13.12
CA LYS A 29 3.18 18.69 12.71
C LYS A 29 3.04 18.66 11.20
N SER A 30 1.80 18.71 10.70
CA SER A 30 1.53 18.60 9.26
C SER A 30 2.29 19.62 8.41
N VAL A 31 2.51 20.85 8.92
CA VAL A 31 3.29 21.88 8.20
C VAL A 31 4.75 21.46 8.05
N ASP A 32 5.39 21.01 9.12
CA ASP A 32 6.80 20.61 9.11
C ASP A 32 7.01 19.39 8.19
N ARG A 33 6.03 18.46 8.21
CA ARG A 33 6.01 17.30 7.33
C ARG A 33 5.87 17.68 5.86
N ILE A 34 4.94 18.58 5.53
CA ILE A 34 4.76 19.06 4.16
C ILE A 34 6.03 19.78 3.67
N ILE A 35 6.66 20.59 4.52
CA ILE A 35 7.94 21.25 4.18
C ILE A 35 9.02 20.21 3.88
N HIS A 36 9.16 19.20 4.73
CA HIS A 36 10.13 18.11 4.53
C HIS A 36 9.89 17.39 3.19
N LEU A 37 8.65 17.00 2.91
CA LEU A 37 8.28 16.31 1.67
C LEU A 37 8.48 17.18 0.42
N ILE A 38 8.29 18.50 0.52
CA ILE A 38 8.59 19.44 -0.58
C ILE A 38 10.10 19.56 -0.81
N ILE A 39 10.92 19.57 0.25
CA ILE A 39 12.38 19.53 0.11
C ILE A 39 12.80 18.24 -0.61
N HIS A 40 12.19 17.11 -0.24
CA HIS A 40 12.38 15.80 -0.86
C HIS A 40 11.37 15.51 -2.00
N HIS A 41 11.12 16.51 -2.86
CA HIS A 41 10.09 16.45 -3.91
C HIS A 41 10.17 15.23 -4.85
N THR A 42 11.35 14.66 -5.10
CA THR A 42 11.49 13.43 -5.89
C THR A 42 10.86 12.22 -5.20
N GLU A 43 11.07 12.07 -3.89
CA GLU A 43 10.41 10.99 -3.13
C GLU A 43 8.91 11.23 -3.02
N LEU A 44 8.51 12.48 -2.81
CA LEU A 44 7.10 12.86 -2.84
C LEU A 44 6.43 12.47 -4.17
N LEU A 45 7.10 12.71 -5.29
CA LEU A 45 6.61 12.31 -6.61
C LEU A 45 6.46 10.79 -6.71
N LEU A 46 7.47 10.03 -6.28
CA LEU A 46 7.43 8.57 -6.30
C LEU A 46 6.30 8.02 -5.43
N LEU A 47 6.12 8.56 -4.21
CA LEU A 47 5.02 8.21 -3.32
C LEU A 47 3.66 8.44 -3.99
N ILE A 48 3.44 9.64 -4.53
CA ILE A 48 2.18 9.96 -5.21
C ILE A 48 1.97 9.03 -6.41
N GLN A 49 3.01 8.77 -7.21
CA GLN A 49 2.93 7.85 -8.35
C GLN A 49 2.60 6.40 -7.96
N ILE A 50 3.02 5.95 -6.76
CA ILE A 50 2.65 4.62 -6.25
C ILE A 50 1.14 4.56 -5.99
N PHE A 51 0.59 5.52 -5.26
CA PHE A 51 -0.86 5.56 -4.98
C PHE A 51 -1.67 5.81 -6.25
N GLU A 52 -1.16 6.63 -7.17
CA GLU A 52 -1.75 6.89 -8.49
C GLU A 52 -1.82 5.59 -9.31
N SER A 53 -0.78 4.77 -9.22
CA SER A 53 -0.77 3.48 -9.89
C SER A 53 -1.82 2.53 -9.33
N ALA A 54 -2.05 2.60 -8.02
CA ALA A 54 -3.01 1.74 -7.35
C ALA A 54 -4.46 2.08 -7.70
N ILE A 55 -4.78 3.35 -7.97
CA ILE A 55 -6.15 3.73 -8.34
C ILE A 55 -6.60 3.19 -9.71
N GLU A 56 -5.66 2.73 -10.53
CA GLU A 56 -5.96 2.05 -11.80
C GLU A 56 -6.55 0.63 -11.58
N VAL A 57 -6.35 0.03 -10.40
CA VAL A 57 -6.86 -1.32 -10.05
C VAL A 57 -7.83 -1.33 -8.88
N VAL A 58 -7.82 -0.29 -8.05
CA VAL A 58 -8.71 -0.16 -6.88
C VAL A 58 -9.35 1.22 -6.89
N ASP A 59 -10.62 1.34 -6.54
CA ASP A 59 -11.22 2.66 -6.42
C ASP A 59 -10.58 3.48 -5.28
N GLU A 60 -10.59 4.80 -5.45
CA GLU A 60 -9.92 5.72 -4.53
C GLU A 60 -10.52 5.68 -3.11
N GLN A 61 -11.81 5.39 -2.98
CA GLN A 61 -12.46 5.31 -1.66
C GLN A 61 -11.98 4.09 -0.89
N THR A 62 -11.86 2.93 -1.54
CA THR A 62 -11.26 1.73 -0.95
C THR A 62 -9.80 1.98 -0.58
N LEU A 63 -9.02 2.63 -1.45
CA LEU A 63 -7.63 3.01 -1.13
C LEU A 63 -7.55 3.88 0.13
N ARG A 64 -8.41 4.91 0.21
CA ARG A 64 -8.52 5.76 1.40
C ARG A 64 -8.86 4.94 2.65
N GLN A 65 -9.83 4.03 2.56
CA GLN A 65 -10.21 3.19 3.69
C GLN A 65 -9.04 2.34 4.18
N VAL A 66 -8.24 1.77 3.29
CA VAL A 66 -7.13 0.86 3.60
C VAL A 66 -5.89 1.59 4.14
N CYS A 67 -5.56 2.75 3.59
CA CYS A 67 -4.37 3.50 4.01
C CYS A 67 -4.64 4.36 5.25
N ILE A 68 -5.84 4.92 5.39
CA ILE A 68 -6.11 5.98 6.36
C ILE A 68 -6.83 5.48 7.62
N THR A 69 -7.78 4.54 7.47
CA THR A 69 -8.63 4.08 8.59
C THR A 69 -7.89 3.21 9.62
N PRO A 70 -6.96 2.31 9.24
CA PRO A 70 -6.22 1.47 10.19
C PRO A 70 -5.20 2.23 11.04
N PHE A 71 -5.25 3.56 11.05
CA PHE A 71 -4.40 4.39 11.89
C PHE A 71 -5.13 4.79 13.17
N GLY A 72 -4.65 4.28 14.31
CA GLY A 72 -5.27 4.48 15.61
C GLY A 72 -4.31 5.05 16.65
N ILE A 73 -4.86 5.83 17.59
CA ILE A 73 -4.19 6.17 18.85
C ILE A 73 -4.64 5.14 19.88
N TYR A 74 -3.69 4.62 20.66
CA TYR A 74 -3.97 3.54 21.60
C TYR A 74 -4.66 4.03 22.90
N ASP A 75 -5.84 3.48 23.20
CA ASP A 75 -6.56 3.58 24.48
C ASP A 75 -7.04 2.17 24.90
N ASN A 76 -6.27 1.43 25.70
CA ASN A 76 -6.52 0.14 26.39
C ASN A 76 -7.22 -1.05 25.65
N ASN A 77 -7.89 -0.86 24.52
CA ASN A 77 -8.64 -1.86 23.74
C ASN A 77 -8.02 -1.96 22.35
N ILE A 78 -7.13 -2.93 22.16
CA ILE A 78 -6.48 -3.19 20.87
C ILE A 78 -7.46 -3.99 20.01
N HIS A 79 -7.86 -3.41 18.88
CA HIS A 79 -8.53 -4.14 17.81
C HIS A 79 -7.83 -3.79 16.50
N SER A 80 -6.99 -4.70 16.01
CA SER A 80 -6.48 -4.58 14.64
C SER A 80 -7.59 -4.86 13.64
N SER A 81 -7.45 -4.34 12.44
CA SER A 81 -8.29 -4.71 11.30
C SER A 81 -8.16 -6.21 11.01
N ASP A 82 -9.26 -6.86 10.66
CA ASP A 82 -9.25 -8.28 10.26
C ASP A 82 -8.52 -8.52 8.93
N GLN A 83 -8.19 -7.47 8.17
CA GLN A 83 -7.69 -7.60 6.79
C GLN A 83 -6.36 -6.86 6.52
N PHE A 84 -6.02 -5.87 7.34
CA PHE A 84 -4.90 -4.97 7.04
C PHE A 84 -4.08 -4.65 8.28
N TYR A 85 -2.83 -4.20 8.08
CA TYR A 85 -2.00 -3.75 9.17
C TYR A 85 -2.60 -2.51 9.83
N THR A 86 -2.54 -2.49 11.15
CA THR A 86 -3.01 -1.37 11.98
C THR A 86 -1.80 -0.68 12.59
N LEU A 87 -1.66 0.62 12.32
CA LEU A 87 -0.58 1.41 12.90
C LEU A 87 -1.06 2.05 14.20
N LEU A 88 -0.35 1.75 15.29
CA LEU A 88 -0.62 2.25 16.64
C LEU A 88 0.56 3.07 17.17
N LEU A 89 0.26 4.08 17.99
CA LEU A 89 1.23 4.82 18.79
C LEU A 89 1.02 4.49 20.27
N LYS A 90 2.04 3.89 20.91
CA LYS A 90 2.04 3.58 22.35
C LYS A 90 3.37 4.03 22.97
N GLU A 91 3.31 4.79 24.07
CA GLU A 91 4.49 5.22 24.83
C GLU A 91 5.60 5.85 23.96
N ASN A 92 5.20 6.66 22.97
CA ASN A 92 6.09 7.27 21.96
C ASN A 92 6.78 6.28 20.99
N PHE A 93 6.34 5.04 20.90
CA PHE A 93 6.77 4.08 19.88
C PHE A 93 5.64 3.74 18.92
N PHE A 94 5.98 3.59 17.65
CA PHE A 94 5.04 3.13 16.65
C PHE A 94 5.10 1.60 16.55
N TYR A 95 3.93 0.98 16.47
CA TYR A 95 3.76 -0.45 16.30
C TYR A 95 2.88 -0.71 15.09
N GLN A 96 3.27 -1.67 14.27
CA GLN A 96 2.49 -2.13 13.13
C GLN A 96 1.95 -3.52 13.44
N LEU A 97 0.66 -3.58 13.74
CA LEU A 97 0.01 -4.83 14.11
C LEU A 97 -0.49 -5.53 12.84
N PRO A 98 -0.11 -6.80 12.61
CA PRO A 98 -0.75 -7.63 11.60
C PRO A 98 -2.26 -7.75 11.80
N SER A 99 -2.96 -8.17 10.75
CA SER A 99 -4.40 -8.34 10.78
C SER A 99 -4.83 -9.41 11.81
N GLY A 100 -5.88 -9.14 12.58
CA GLY A 100 -6.44 -10.05 13.58
C GLY A 100 -5.63 -10.16 14.88
N GLU A 101 -4.47 -9.51 14.99
CA GLU A 101 -3.72 -9.46 16.25
C GLU A 101 -4.43 -8.57 17.28
N THR A 102 -4.49 -9.05 18.52
CA THR A 102 -5.13 -8.35 19.65
C THR A 102 -4.14 -7.90 20.72
N GLU A 103 -2.85 -8.19 20.52
CA GLU A 103 -1.78 -7.88 21.46
C GLU A 103 -0.62 -7.14 20.76
N ILE A 104 -0.04 -6.17 21.46
CA ILE A 104 1.18 -5.48 21.00
C ILE A 104 2.39 -6.26 21.49
N LYS A 105 3.16 -6.81 20.55
CA LYS A 105 4.44 -7.47 20.79
C LYS A 105 5.58 -6.54 20.37
N ASP A 106 6.75 -6.67 20.99
CA ASP A 106 7.91 -5.85 20.64
C ASP A 106 8.42 -6.12 19.22
N ASP A 107 8.18 -7.31 18.68
CA ASP A 107 8.51 -7.65 17.29
C ASP A 107 7.70 -6.83 16.27
N PHE A 108 6.57 -6.26 16.68
CA PHE A 108 5.73 -5.38 15.85
C PHE A 108 6.17 -3.91 15.91
N LYS A 109 7.18 -3.59 16.72
CA LYS A 109 7.68 -2.23 16.86
C LYS A 109 8.38 -1.80 15.58
N LEU A 110 7.92 -0.71 15.00
CA LEU A 110 8.57 -0.11 13.85
C LEU A 110 9.89 0.53 14.29
N THR A 111 10.97 0.15 13.60
CA THR A 111 12.30 0.72 13.77
C THR A 111 12.52 1.97 12.92
N CYS A 112 11.53 2.35 12.11
CA CYS A 112 11.68 3.39 11.10
C CYS A 112 11.89 4.78 11.73
N SER A 113 12.81 5.56 11.15
CA SER A 113 13.20 6.89 11.66
C SER A 113 12.30 8.02 11.15
N ASP A 114 11.67 7.85 9.99
CA ASP A 114 11.13 8.98 9.23
C ASP A 114 9.61 9.08 9.37
N ASP A 115 8.84 8.23 8.68
CA ASP A 115 7.38 8.35 8.65
C ASP A 115 6.63 6.99 8.65
N PRO A 116 6.38 6.45 9.85
CA PRO A 116 5.68 5.18 10.06
C PRO A 116 4.28 5.12 9.44
N PHE A 117 3.62 6.28 9.28
CA PHE A 117 2.29 6.33 8.68
C PHE A 117 2.31 5.98 7.19
N LEU A 118 3.21 6.60 6.43
CA LEU A 118 3.34 6.30 4.99
C LEU A 118 3.84 4.89 4.75
N GLU A 119 4.77 4.40 5.57
CA GLU A 119 5.23 3.02 5.49
C GLU A 119 4.06 2.04 5.69
N ASN A 120 3.22 2.28 6.70
CA ASN A 120 2.02 1.48 6.90
C ASN A 120 1.04 1.58 5.73
N CYS A 121 0.85 2.77 5.15
CA CYS A 121 0.02 2.95 3.96
C CYS A 121 0.53 2.13 2.78
N LEU A 122 1.85 2.11 2.55
CA LEU A 122 2.49 1.34 1.48
C LEU A 122 2.36 -0.18 1.72
N MET A 123 2.55 -0.63 2.97
CA MET A 123 2.38 -2.04 3.30
C MET A 123 0.93 -2.50 3.11
N ASN A 124 -0.04 -1.70 3.56
CA ASN A 124 -1.46 -1.97 3.35
C ASN A 124 -1.87 -1.93 1.87
N LEU A 125 -1.26 -1.04 1.08
CA LEU A 125 -1.44 -1.00 -0.36
C LEU A 125 -1.02 -2.33 -1.02
N ILE A 126 0.12 -2.88 -0.61
CA ILE A 126 0.59 -4.18 -1.10
C ILE A 126 -0.40 -5.28 -0.74
N GLU A 127 -0.86 -5.34 0.52
CA GLU A 127 -1.86 -6.34 0.95
C GLU A 127 -3.15 -6.25 0.15
N MET A 128 -3.57 -5.04 -0.20
CA MET A 128 -4.77 -4.81 -1.00
C MET A 128 -4.60 -5.28 -2.45
N ILE A 129 -3.47 -4.97 -3.09
CA ILE A 129 -3.21 -5.35 -4.48
C ILE A 129 -3.18 -6.87 -4.66
N VAL A 130 -2.62 -7.59 -3.69
CA VAL A 130 -2.52 -9.06 -3.72
C VAL A 130 -3.78 -9.74 -3.17
N ASN A 131 -4.81 -8.98 -2.79
CA ASN A 131 -6.05 -9.52 -2.23
C ASN A 131 -6.89 -10.21 -3.33
N SER A 132 -7.51 -11.34 -2.98
CA SER A 132 -8.37 -12.11 -3.89
C SER A 132 -9.53 -11.29 -4.46
N LYS A 133 -10.06 -10.31 -3.73
CA LYS A 133 -11.11 -9.40 -4.23
C LYS A 133 -10.64 -8.62 -5.45
N ILE A 134 -9.44 -8.05 -5.41
CA ILE A 134 -8.87 -7.29 -6.54
C ILE A 134 -8.57 -8.24 -7.72
N MET A 135 -8.15 -9.47 -7.44
CA MET A 135 -7.93 -10.48 -8.48
C MET A 135 -9.21 -10.85 -9.22
N ASN A 136 -10.29 -11.03 -8.48
CA ASN A 136 -11.59 -11.40 -9.04
C ASN A 136 -12.24 -10.24 -9.84
N SER A 137 -11.92 -8.98 -9.53
CA SER A 137 -12.35 -7.82 -10.33
C SER A 137 -11.44 -7.52 -11.51
N CYS A 138 -10.26 -8.14 -11.60
CA CYS A 138 -9.32 -7.89 -12.68
C CYS A 138 -9.88 -8.40 -14.01
N THR A 139 -9.82 -7.57 -15.05
CA THR A 139 -10.25 -7.91 -16.42
C THR A 139 -9.08 -8.09 -17.38
N ASN A 140 -7.87 -7.73 -16.97
CA ASN A 140 -6.68 -7.79 -17.82
C ASN A 140 -5.42 -8.08 -17.00
N ILE A 141 -4.90 -9.30 -17.14
CA ILE A 141 -3.73 -9.78 -16.42
C ILE A 141 -2.44 -9.00 -16.75
N ASN A 142 -2.27 -8.54 -17.99
CA ASN A 142 -1.09 -7.77 -18.39
C ASN A 142 -1.11 -6.36 -17.80
N HIS A 143 -2.29 -5.75 -17.76
CA HIS A 143 -2.46 -4.44 -17.12
C HIS A 143 -2.16 -4.52 -15.62
N LEU A 144 -2.67 -5.56 -14.94
CA LEU A 144 -2.35 -5.83 -13.53
C LEU A 144 -0.85 -6.03 -13.31
N LEU A 145 -0.19 -6.84 -14.16
CA LEU A 145 1.25 -7.05 -14.08
C LEU A 145 2.04 -5.75 -14.26
N PHE A 146 1.62 -4.92 -15.21
CA PHE A 146 2.24 -3.62 -15.46
C PHE A 146 2.14 -2.72 -14.23
N ILE A 147 0.94 -2.60 -13.64
CA ILE A 147 0.71 -1.80 -12.44
C ILE A 147 1.54 -2.31 -11.26
N CYS A 148 1.50 -3.61 -10.99
CA CYS A 148 2.25 -4.21 -9.87
C CYS A 148 3.76 -4.02 -10.05
N SER A 149 4.26 -4.17 -11.29
CA SER A 149 5.67 -3.94 -11.60
C SER A 149 6.06 -2.47 -11.40
N ARG A 150 5.21 -1.52 -11.80
CA ARG A 150 5.43 -0.07 -11.61
C ARG A 150 5.45 0.30 -10.13
N ILE A 151 4.50 -0.21 -9.35
CA ILE A 151 4.46 -0.01 -7.89
C ILE A 151 5.71 -0.57 -7.23
N CYS A 152 6.08 -1.82 -7.55
CA CYS A 152 7.29 -2.44 -7.02
C CYS A 152 8.55 -1.62 -7.33
N GLN A 153 8.68 -1.16 -8.58
CA GLN A 153 9.84 -0.37 -9.00
C GLN A 153 9.90 0.99 -8.29
N ASN A 154 8.76 1.66 -8.11
CA ASN A 154 8.72 2.94 -7.43
C ASN A 154 9.04 2.79 -5.94
N ILE A 155 8.52 1.74 -5.27
CA ILE A 155 8.84 1.46 -3.87
C ILE A 155 10.35 1.19 -3.69
N LEU A 156 10.98 0.43 -4.59
CA LEU A 156 12.44 0.19 -4.55
C LEU A 156 13.28 1.46 -4.70
N ASN A 157 12.72 2.50 -5.31
CA ASN A 157 13.40 3.79 -5.53
C ASN A 157 13.18 4.78 -4.37
N LEU A 158 12.35 4.45 -3.37
CA LEU A 158 12.22 5.23 -2.15
C LEU A 158 13.44 4.97 -1.25
N LEU A 159 14.09 6.03 -0.77
CA LEU A 159 15.26 5.92 0.10
C LEU A 159 14.86 5.96 1.59
N GLN A 160 13.81 6.72 1.92
CA GLN A 160 13.37 6.96 3.30
C GLN A 160 12.34 5.93 3.83
N TYR A 161 11.73 5.12 2.96
CA TYR A 161 10.60 4.27 3.32
C TYR A 161 10.94 2.79 3.16
N GLY A 162 10.86 2.01 4.25
CA GLY A 162 11.20 0.59 4.27
C GLY A 162 9.96 -0.30 4.24
N VAL A 163 9.66 -0.92 3.10
CA VAL A 163 8.46 -1.78 2.97
C VAL A 163 8.82 -3.25 3.13
N ASN A 164 8.53 -3.84 4.29
CA ASN A 164 8.94 -5.20 4.64
C ASN A 164 8.22 -6.30 3.83
N ASN A 165 6.99 -6.05 3.38
CA ASN A 165 6.22 -7.01 2.58
C ASN A 165 6.43 -6.84 1.06
N LEU A 166 7.44 -6.10 0.61
CA LEU A 166 7.69 -5.91 -0.82
C LEU A 166 7.98 -7.23 -1.57
N GLU A 167 8.64 -8.19 -0.93
CA GLU A 167 8.88 -9.52 -1.50
C GLU A 167 7.57 -10.27 -1.82
N LYS A 168 6.48 -9.98 -1.11
CA LYS A 168 5.14 -10.52 -1.41
C LYS A 168 4.68 -10.02 -2.79
N LEU A 169 4.79 -8.71 -3.04
CA LEU A 169 4.44 -8.12 -4.33
C LEU A 169 5.35 -8.63 -5.47
N ARG A 170 6.65 -8.81 -5.20
CA ARG A 170 7.60 -9.37 -6.18
C ARG A 170 7.28 -10.82 -6.56
N SER A 171 6.96 -11.63 -5.55
CA SER A 171 6.55 -13.03 -5.75
C SER A 171 5.25 -13.09 -6.56
N PHE A 172 4.29 -12.22 -6.23
CA PHE A 172 3.05 -12.09 -6.97
C PHE A 172 3.25 -11.67 -8.44
N CYS A 173 4.11 -10.67 -8.71
CA CYS A 173 4.47 -10.29 -10.08
C CYS A 173 5.10 -11.46 -10.86
N SER A 174 5.92 -12.27 -10.18
CA SER A 174 6.58 -13.43 -10.78
C SER A 174 5.56 -14.52 -11.11
N LEU A 175 4.60 -14.77 -10.23
CA LEU A 175 3.47 -15.68 -10.48
C LEU A 175 2.67 -15.25 -11.71
N ILE A 176 2.27 -13.97 -11.77
CA ILE A 176 1.53 -13.47 -12.94
C ILE A 176 2.35 -13.67 -14.22
N ARG A 177 3.64 -13.32 -14.22
CA ARG A 177 4.51 -13.53 -15.39
C ARG A 177 4.58 -14.99 -15.82
N CYS A 178 4.70 -15.92 -14.87
CA CYS A 178 4.73 -17.35 -15.16
C CYS A 178 3.42 -17.83 -15.77
N ILE A 179 2.28 -17.38 -15.26
CA ILE A 179 0.97 -17.74 -15.81
C ILE A 179 0.81 -17.14 -17.22
N SER A 180 1.10 -15.85 -17.38
CA SER A 180 1.01 -15.15 -18.68
C SER A 180 1.98 -15.71 -19.73
N SER A 181 3.14 -16.24 -19.35
CA SER A 181 4.08 -16.84 -20.30
C SER A 181 3.77 -18.30 -20.65
N SER A 182 3.05 -19.00 -19.78
CA SER A 182 2.70 -20.42 -19.96
C SER A 182 1.38 -20.63 -20.72
N VAL A 183 0.50 -19.63 -20.71
CA VAL A 183 -0.82 -19.70 -21.35
C VAL A 183 -0.84 -18.80 -22.58
N ILE A 184 -1.26 -19.35 -23.72
CA ILE A 184 -1.20 -18.67 -25.03
C ILE A 184 -2.16 -17.48 -25.12
N ASP A 185 -3.24 -17.48 -24.32
CA ASP A 185 -4.30 -16.47 -24.36
C ASP A 185 -4.53 -15.79 -22.99
N ASN A 186 -4.74 -14.47 -23.02
CA ASN A 186 -4.89 -13.63 -21.83
C ASN A 186 -6.11 -13.99 -20.99
N ASP A 187 -7.23 -14.35 -21.63
CA ASP A 187 -8.47 -14.67 -20.93
C ASP A 187 -8.30 -15.98 -20.13
N ASN A 188 -7.64 -16.96 -20.73
CA ASN A 188 -7.28 -18.21 -20.05
C ASN A 188 -6.27 -17.96 -18.92
N ALA A 189 -5.24 -17.13 -19.15
CA ALA A 189 -4.26 -16.77 -18.13
C ALA A 189 -4.91 -16.09 -16.91
N LEU A 190 -5.84 -15.16 -17.15
CA LEU A 190 -6.61 -14.50 -16.10
C LEU A 190 -7.48 -15.50 -15.33
N SER A 191 -8.15 -16.41 -16.03
CA SER A 191 -8.98 -17.44 -15.39
C SER A 191 -8.17 -18.36 -14.46
N VAL A 192 -6.96 -18.75 -14.88
CA VAL A 192 -6.03 -19.56 -14.06
C VAL A 192 -5.60 -18.78 -12.82
N LEU A 193 -5.23 -17.50 -12.98
CA LEU A 193 -4.89 -16.63 -11.85
C LEU A 193 -6.06 -16.54 -10.86
N GLN A 194 -7.27 -16.24 -11.32
CA GLN A 194 -8.46 -16.14 -10.48
C GLN A 194 -8.77 -17.46 -9.76
N GLN A 195 -8.63 -18.60 -10.44
CA GLN A 195 -8.81 -19.91 -9.81
C GLN A 195 -7.80 -20.12 -8.68
N THR A 196 -6.51 -19.87 -8.90
CA THR A 196 -5.48 -20.01 -7.84
C THR A 196 -5.85 -19.22 -6.59
N PHE A 197 -6.34 -17.98 -6.74
CA PHE A 197 -6.74 -17.14 -5.61
C PHE A 197 -8.07 -17.53 -4.97
N ASN A 198 -8.94 -18.25 -5.68
CA ASN A 198 -10.20 -18.78 -5.15
C ASN A 198 -10.01 -20.14 -4.46
N TYR A 199 -8.99 -20.91 -4.84
CA TYR A 199 -8.67 -22.20 -4.21
C TYR A 199 -7.82 -22.08 -2.92
N ASP A 200 -7.06 -20.99 -2.74
CA ASP A 200 -6.08 -20.85 -1.64
C ASP A 200 -6.54 -20.06 -0.39
N PHE A 201 -7.83 -19.71 -0.23
CA PHE A 201 -8.31 -19.04 1.01
C PHE A 201 -9.19 -19.90 1.94
N GLU A 202 -9.32 -21.20 1.68
CA GLU A 202 -9.88 -22.15 2.68
C GLU A 202 -8.79 -23.00 3.39
N CYS A 203 -7.54 -23.02 2.91
CA CYS A 203 -6.56 -24.02 3.37
C CYS A 203 -5.15 -23.53 3.74
N ILE A 204 -4.80 -22.24 3.63
CA ILE A 204 -3.46 -21.77 4.04
C ILE A 204 -3.56 -20.38 4.68
N PHE A 205 -3.88 -20.35 5.98
CA PHE A 205 -3.30 -19.51 7.05
C PHE A 205 -3.87 -19.95 8.40
#